data_AF-X1LAE4-F1
#
_entry.id   AF-X1LAE4-F1
#
_cell.length_a   1.000
_cell.length_b   1.000
_cell.length_c   1.000
_cell.angle_alpha   90.00
_cell.angle_beta   90.00
_cell.angle_gamma   90.00
#
_symmetry.space_group_name_H-M   'P 1'
#
loop_
_entity.id
_entity.type
_entity.pdbx_description
1 polymer ?
#
loop_
_entity_poly.entity_id
_entity_poly.type
_entity_poly.pdbx_seq_one_letter_code
_entity_poly.pdbx_strand_id
1 'polypeptide(L)'
;SYLVELNLEGGRNWIFFALFTTFASDIAAFFVGRALGRHRLAPRISPSKTWEGAIGGIFGAIAVSLFFTIPTPLGLPLGYGQAVLLGLLVSVF
;
A
#
# COMPACT_ATOMS: atom_id res chain seq x y z
N SER A 1 26.20 -12.30 -1.75
CA SER A 1 27.08 -11.23 -1.23
C SER A 1 26.71 -9.85 -1.77
N TYR A 2 26.41 -9.69 -3.07
CA TYR A 2 25.98 -8.39 -3.64
C TYR A 2 24.68 -7.81 -3.05
N LEU A 3 23.72 -8.64 -2.63
CA LEU A 3 22.47 -8.17 -2.00
C LEU A 3 22.65 -7.66 -0.55
N VAL A 4 23.81 -7.94 0.07
CA VAL A 4 24.14 -7.51 1.44
C VAL A 4 24.93 -6.19 1.42
N GLU A 5 25.56 -5.83 0.30
CA GLU A 5 26.37 -4.62 0.13
C GLU A 5 25.56 -3.35 -0.20
N LEU A 6 24.24 -3.44 -0.40
CA LEU A 6 23.35 -2.29 -0.32
C LEU A 6 23.13 -1.90 1.16
N ASN A 7 24.23 -1.55 1.81
CA ASN A 7 24.34 -0.93 3.12
C ASN A 7 23.88 0.54 3.03
N LEU A 8 22.68 0.75 2.50
CA LEU A 8 21.92 1.97 2.74
C LEU A 8 21.21 1.73 4.05
N GLU A 9 21.68 2.35 5.13
CA GLU A 9 20.99 2.33 6.42
C GLU A 9 19.51 2.70 6.19
N GLY A 10 18.60 1.72 6.32
CA GLY A 10 17.17 1.87 6.06
C GLY A 10 16.65 1.45 4.66
N GLY A 11 17.51 1.18 3.68
CA GLY A 11 17.08 0.78 2.31
C GLY A 11 16.25 -0.51 2.27
N ARG A 12 16.60 -1.48 3.13
CA ARG A 12 15.80 -2.70 3.33
C ARG A 12 14.37 -2.40 3.78
N ASN A 13 14.20 -1.46 4.71
CA ASN A 13 12.88 -1.13 5.25
C ASN A 13 12.02 -0.42 4.20
N TRP A 14 12.62 0.38 3.32
CA TRP A 14 11.94 0.98 2.17
C TRP A 14 11.46 -0.05 1.14
N ILE A 15 12.24 -1.10 0.89
CA ILE A 15 11.82 -2.21 0.01
C ILE A 15 10.62 -2.93 0.62
N PHE A 16 10.70 -3.28 1.90
CA PHE A 16 9.56 -3.90 2.60
C PHE A 16 8.35 -2.98 2.66
N PHE A 17 8.55 -1.69 2.89
CA PHE A 17 7.49 -0.69 2.85
C PHE A 17 6.74 -0.75 1.53
N ALA A 18 7.46 -0.65 0.39
CA ALA A 18 6.85 -0.70 -0.93
C ALA A 18 6.10 -2.03 -1.16
N LEU A 19 6.74 -3.17 -0.87
CA LEU A 19 6.11 -4.48 -1.04
C LEU A 19 4.84 -4.65 -0.21
N PHE A 20 4.89 -4.37 1.09
CA PHE A 20 3.74 -4.55 1.96
C PHE A 20 2.63 -3.55 1.70
N THR A 21 2.95 -2.29 1.39
CA THR A 21 1.92 -1.29 1.04
C THR A 21 1.24 -1.62 -0.28
N THR A 22 1.97 -2.03 -1.32
CA THR A 22 1.37 -2.49 -2.59
C THR A 22 0.53 -3.74 -2.38
N PHE A 23 1.04 -4.76 -1.68
CA PHE A 23 0.28 -5.99 -1.43
C PHE A 23 -0.98 -5.72 -0.61
N ALA A 24 -0.89 -4.88 0.43
CA ALA A 24 -2.05 -4.52 1.22
C ALA A 24 -3.08 -3.73 0.42
N SER A 25 -2.64 -2.83 -0.48
CA SER A 25 -3.50 -2.12 -1.41
C SER A 25 -4.27 -3.10 -2.30
N ASP A 26 -3.58 -4.04 -2.94
CA ASP A 26 -4.21 -5.02 -3.84
C ASP A 26 -5.16 -5.97 -3.12
N ILE A 27 -4.74 -6.48 -1.96
CA ILE A 27 -5.55 -7.37 -1.11
C ILE A 27 -6.81 -6.63 -0.66
N ALA A 28 -6.66 -5.42 -0.10
CA ALA A 28 -7.80 -4.64 0.38
C ALA A 28 -8.74 -4.27 -0.78
N ALA A 29 -8.19 -3.86 -1.92
CA ALA A 29 -9.00 -3.54 -3.10
C ALA A 29 -9.77 -4.75 -3.62
N PHE A 30 -9.15 -5.93 -3.62
CA PHE A 30 -9.79 -7.17 -4.03
C PHE A 30 -10.89 -7.59 -3.05
N PHE A 31 -10.62 -7.63 -1.75
CA PHE A 31 -11.61 -8.08 -0.76
C PHE A 31 -12.76 -7.09 -0.61
N VAL A 32 -12.48 -5.78 -0.53
CA VAL A 32 -13.52 -4.75 -0.46
C VAL A 32 -14.31 -4.70 -1.76
N GLY A 33 -13.63 -4.77 -2.91
CA GLY A 33 -14.30 -4.81 -4.21
C GLY A 33 -15.18 -6.04 -4.39
N ARG A 34 -14.77 -7.19 -3.85
CA ARG A 34 -15.56 -8.43 -3.91
C ARG A 34 -16.74 -8.44 -2.93
N ALA A 35 -16.56 -7.92 -1.71
CA ALA A 35 -17.59 -7.94 -0.68
C ALA A 35 -18.62 -6.81 -0.82
N LEU A 36 -18.17 -5.62 -1.23
CA LEU A 36 -18.96 -4.38 -1.24
C LEU A 36 -19.05 -3.72 -2.62
N GLY A 37 -18.45 -4.30 -3.65
CA GLY A 37 -18.41 -3.73 -4.99
C GLY A 37 -19.80 -3.60 -5.62
N ARG A 38 -20.30 -2.38 -5.70
CA ARG A 38 -21.59 -2.06 -6.33
C ARG A 38 -21.38 -1.24 -7.60
N HIS A 39 -20.40 -0.33 -7.60
CA HIS A 39 -20.15 0.56 -8.71
C HIS A 39 -18.88 0.16 -9.47
N ARG A 40 -19.04 -0.28 -10.72
CA ARG A 40 -17.89 -0.65 -11.57
C ARG A 40 -17.08 0.60 -11.93
N LEU A 41 -15.77 0.53 -11.72
CA LEU A 41 -14.83 1.61 -12.02
C LEU A 41 -14.53 1.67 -13.52
N ALA A 42 -14.25 0.52 -14.14
CA ALA A 42 -13.81 0.46 -15.53
C ALA A 42 -14.52 -0.68 -16.29
N PRO A 43 -15.84 -0.62 -16.48
CA PRO A 43 -16.63 -1.74 -17.03
C PRO A 43 -16.21 -2.20 -18.43
N ARG A 44 -15.53 -1.34 -19.21
CA ARG A 44 -15.00 -1.68 -20.55
C ARG A 44 -13.61 -2.34 -20.53
N ILE A 45 -12.81 -2.12 -19.49
CA ILE A 45 -11.42 -2.64 -19.40
C ILE A 45 -11.34 -3.83 -18.45
N SER A 46 -12.04 -3.75 -17.31
CA SER A 46 -12.10 -4.81 -16.31
C SER A 46 -13.48 -4.85 -15.65
N PRO A 47 -14.28 -5.90 -15.88
CA PRO A 47 -15.63 -5.99 -15.32
C PRO A 47 -15.63 -6.17 -13.79
N SER A 48 -14.50 -6.54 -13.19
CA SER A 48 -14.35 -6.81 -11.76
C SER A 48 -13.82 -5.62 -10.94
N LYS A 49 -13.27 -4.57 -11.56
CA LYS A 49 -12.82 -3.37 -10.82
C LYS A 49 -14.01 -2.52 -10.37
N THR A 50 -14.06 -2.17 -9.09
CA THR A 50 -15.10 -1.35 -8.48
C THR A 50 -14.53 -0.13 -7.76
N TRP A 51 -15.32 0.94 -7.65
CA TRP A 51 -14.96 2.15 -6.90
C TRP A 51 -14.77 1.86 -5.41
N GLU A 52 -15.63 1.00 -4.84
CA GLU A 52 -15.49 0.59 -3.45
C GLU A 52 -14.19 -0.17 -3.21
N GLY A 53 -13.79 -1.03 -4.16
CA GLY A 53 -12.49 -1.69 -4.15
C GLY A 53 -11.34 -0.69 -4.17
N ALA A 54 -11.37 0.31 -5.07
CA ALA A 54 -10.33 1.33 -5.13
C ALA A 54 -10.17 2.10 -3.79
N ILE A 55 -11.29 2.48 -3.17
CA ILE A 55 -11.30 3.12 -1.85
C ILE A 55 -10.74 2.16 -0.78
N GLY A 56 -11.10 0.87 -0.83
CA GLY A 56 -10.53 -0.16 0.04
C GLY A 56 -9.02 -0.29 -0.08
N GLY A 57 -8.49 -0.25 -1.31
CA GLY A 57 -7.05 -0.26 -1.57
C GLY A 57 -6.33 0.94 -0.96
N ILE A 58 -6.89 2.14 -1.12
CA ILE A 58 -6.38 3.37 -0.47
C ILE A 58 -6.27 3.20 1.05
N PHE A 59 -7.34 2.72 1.70
CA PHE A 59 -7.32 2.50 3.14
C PHE A 59 -6.31 1.43 3.55
N GLY A 60 -6.18 0.34 2.79
CA GLY A 60 -5.19 -0.71 3.02
C GLY A 60 -3.74 -0.19 2.94
N ALA A 61 -3.44 0.59 1.90
CA ALA A 61 -2.12 1.18 1.71
C ALA A 61 -1.77 2.19 2.82
N ILE A 62 -2.72 3.06 3.20
CA ILE A 62 -2.53 4.02 4.30
C ILE A 62 -2.32 3.30 5.63
N ALA A 63 -3.11 2.26 5.93
CA ALA A 63 -3.00 1.51 7.18
C ALA A 63 -1.62 0.87 7.34
N VAL A 64 -1.11 0.22 6.29
CA VAL A 64 0.24 -0.34 6.30
C VAL A 64 1.30 0.75 6.34
N SER A 65 1.12 1.84 5.60
CA SER A 65 2.08 2.95 5.65
C SER A 65 2.19 3.58 7.04
N LEU A 66 1.07 3.72 7.77
CA LEU A 66 1.06 4.14 9.17
C LEU A 66 1.69 3.11 10.10
N PHE A 67 1.54 1.82 9.84
CA PHE A 67 2.21 0.78 10.63
C PHE A 67 3.75 0.93 10.58
N PHE A 68 4.30 1.38 9.44
CA PHE A 68 5.73 1.64 9.29
C PHE A 68 6.23 2.88 10.06
N THR A 69 5.36 3.71 10.66
CA THR A 69 5.80 4.80 11.56
C THR A 69 6.04 4.33 12.99
N ILE A 70 5.55 3.14 13.35
CA ILE A 70 5.68 2.55 14.69
C ILE A 70 7.14 2.11 14.89
N PRO A 71 7.74 2.31 16.09
CA PRO A 71 9.11 1.91 16.39
C PRO A 71 9.28 0.38 16.42
N THR A 72 9.40 -0.20 15.23
CA THR A 72 9.66 -1.62 14.98
C THR A 72 10.96 -1.77 14.17
N PRO A 73 11.54 -2.98 14.04
CA PRO A 73 12.72 -3.19 13.18
C PRO A 73 12.50 -2.82 11.70
N LEU A 74 11.23 -2.76 11.27
CA LEU A 74 10.80 -2.34 9.93
C LEU A 74 10.42 -0.86 9.87
N GLY A 75 10.41 -0.17 11.02
CA GLY A 75 10.02 1.22 11.12
C GLY A 75 10.87 2.13 10.23
N LEU A 76 10.23 3.18 9.72
CA LEU A 76 10.85 4.26 8.96
C LEU A 76 10.68 5.58 9.73
N PRO A 77 11.64 6.51 9.63
CA PRO A 77 11.56 7.82 10.27
C PRO A 77 10.60 8.75 9.50
N LEU A 78 9.32 8.34 9.41
CA LEU A 78 8.26 9.03 8.69
C LEU A 78 7.34 9.76 9.66
N GLY A 79 7.02 11.02 9.36
CA GLY A 79 5.89 11.70 9.99
C GLY A 79 4.55 11.11 9.52
N TYR A 80 3.51 11.19 10.35
CA TYR A 80 2.17 10.67 10.00
C TYR A 80 1.64 11.23 8.67
N GLY A 81 1.86 12.52 8.40
CA GLY A 81 1.47 13.14 7.13
C GLY A 81 2.22 12.57 5.92
N GLN A 82 3.52 12.27 6.07
CA GLN A 82 4.32 11.63 5.02
C GLN A 82 3.86 10.19 4.78
N ALA A 83 3.56 9.44 5.85
CA ALA A 83 3.03 8.09 5.74
C ALA A 83 1.69 8.07 4.98
N VAL A 84 0.75 8.96 5.31
CA VAL A 84 -0.53 9.05 4.58
C VAL A 84 -0.30 9.41 3.11
N LEU A 85 0.57 10.40 2.83
CA LEU A 85 0.88 10.80 1.46
C LEU A 85 1.52 9.67 0.64
N LEU A 86 2.48 8.94 1.22
CA LEU A 86 3.11 7.80 0.56
C LEU A 86 2.13 6.65 0.34
N GLY A 87 1.27 6.34 1.33
CA GLY A 87 0.22 5.33 1.18
C GLY A 87 -0.76 5.68 0.07
N LEU A 88 -1.15 6.97 -0.04
CA LEU A 88 -1.99 7.47 -1.12
C LEU A 88 -1.29 7.32 -2.48
N LEU A 89 -0.04 7.74 -2.60
CA LEU A 89 0.72 7.62 -3.85
C LEU A 89 0.81 6.15 -4.28
N VAL A 90 1.21 5.24 -3.39
CA VAL A 90 1.30 3.81 -3.69
C VAL A 90 -0.04 3.19 -4.07
N SER A 91 -1.17 3.69 -3.54
CA SER A 91 -2.49 3.17 -3.94
C SER A 91 -3.00 3.67 -5.29
N VAL A 92 -2.47 4.79 -5.78
CA VAL A 92 -2.87 5.41 -7.05
C VAL A 92 -2.05 4.89 -8.23
N PHE A 93 -0.78 4.53 -7.99
CA PHE A 93 0.16 4.00 -9.00
C PHE A 93 0.22 2.48 -8.97
#